data_AF-A0A2J8US86-F1
#
_entry.id   AF-A0A2J8US86-F1
#
_cell.length_a   1.000
_cell.length_b   1.000
_cell.length_c   1.000
_cell.angle_alpha   90.00
_cell.angle_beta   90.00
_cell.angle_gamma   90.00
#
_symmetry.space_group_name_H-M   'P 1'
#
loop_
_entity.id
_entity.type
_entity.pdbx_description
1 polymer ?
#
loop_
_entity_poly.entity_id
_entity_poly.type
_entity_poly.pdbx_seq_one_letter_code
_entity_poly.pdbx_strand_id
1 'polypeptide(L)'
;MEQQDQSMKEGRLTLVLALATLIAAFGSSFQYGYNVAAVNSPALLMQQFYNETYYGRTGEFMEDFPLTLLWSVTVSMFPFGGFIGSLLVGPLVNKFGRKGALLFNNIFSIVPAILMGCSRVAKSFELIIISRLLVGICA
;
A
#
# COMPACT_ATOMS: atom_id res chain seq x y z
N MET A 1 -13.17 31.20 46.51
CA MET A 1 -14.08 31.42 45.36
C MET A 1 -13.15 31.84 44.24
N GLU A 2 -12.78 31.01 43.27
CA GLU A 2 -13.63 30.21 42.38
C GLU A 2 -12.95 28.85 42.09
N GLN A 3 -13.65 27.76 42.40
CA GLN A 3 -13.37 26.45 41.83
C GLN A 3 -14.02 26.43 40.44
N GLN A 4 -13.23 26.51 39.38
CA GLN A 4 -13.71 26.17 38.04
C GLN A 4 -13.54 24.65 37.87
N ASP A 5 -14.64 23.97 38.14
CA ASP A 5 -14.90 22.56 37.90
C ASP A 5 -14.51 22.17 36.47
N GLN A 6 -13.38 21.47 36.31
CA GLN A 6 -13.04 20.75 35.08
C GLN A 6 -13.96 19.53 35.00
N SER A 7 -15.21 19.77 34.62
CA SER A 7 -16.15 18.71 34.27
C SER A 7 -15.57 17.94 33.08
N MET A 8 -15.05 16.73 33.34
CA MET A 8 -14.74 15.76 32.30
C MET A 8 -16.02 15.48 31.52
N LYS A 9 -16.12 16.02 30.30
CA LYS A 9 -17.18 15.62 29.37
C LYS A 9 -17.01 14.13 29.09
N GLU A 10 -17.91 13.31 29.61
CA GLU A 10 -18.03 11.90 29.21
C GLU A 10 -18.25 11.84 27.69
N GLY A 11 -17.20 11.47 26.95
CA GLY A 11 -17.27 11.34 25.51
C GLY A 11 -18.23 10.21 25.13
N ARG A 12 -19.41 10.55 24.60
CA ARG A 12 -20.33 9.54 24.07
C ARG A 12 -19.84 9.06 22.70
N LEU A 13 -19.78 7.73 22.52
CA LEU A 13 -19.59 7.10 21.22
C LEU A 13 -20.77 7.45 20.32
N THR A 14 -20.58 8.42 19.44
CA THR A 14 -21.54 8.76 18.40
C THR A 14 -21.37 7.80 17.22
N LEU A 15 -22.48 7.45 16.57
CA LEU A 15 -22.48 6.56 15.40
C LEU A 15 -21.55 7.07 14.30
N VAL A 16 -21.47 8.40 14.12
CA VAL A 16 -20.55 9.07 13.19
C VAL A 16 -19.09 8.83 13.55
N LEU A 17 -18.73 8.86 14.84
CA LEU A 17 -17.37 8.58 15.29
C LEU A 17 -17.00 7.13 15.04
N ALA A 18 -17.90 6.19 15.34
CA ALA A 18 -17.71 4.76 15.08
C ALA A 18 -17.50 4.47 13.59
N LEU A 19 -18.32 5.06 12.72
CA LEU A 19 -18.17 4.93 11.27
C LEU A 19 -16.86 5.54 10.76
N ALA A 20 -16.48 6.73 11.25
CA ALA A 20 -15.23 7.38 10.86
C ALA A 20 -14.00 6.54 11.25
N THR A 21 -14.00 5.97 12.45
CA THR A 21 -12.91 5.08 12.88
C THR A 21 -12.88 3.78 12.08
N LEU A 22 -14.04 3.23 11.72
CA LEU A 22 -14.13 2.01 10.92
C LEU A 22 -13.59 2.24 9.50
N ILE A 23 -14.03 3.30 8.83
CA ILE A 23 -13.54 3.67 7.49
C ILE A 23 -12.04 3.93 7.51
N ALA A 24 -11.55 4.65 8.53
CA ALA A 24 -10.12 4.90 8.68
C ALA A 24 -9.32 3.60 8.86
N ALA A 25 -9.80 2.67 9.70
CA ALA A 25 -9.14 1.38 9.93
C ALA A 25 -9.09 0.52 8.67
N PHE A 26 -10.17 0.46 7.89
CA PHE A 26 -10.20 -0.29 6.63
C PHE A 26 -9.32 0.33 5.54
N GLY A 27 -9.33 1.67 5.41
CA GLY A 27 -8.58 2.38 4.37
C GLY A 27 -7.08 2.52 4.63
N SER A 28 -6.58 2.10 5.80
CA SER A 28 -5.16 2.23 6.15
C SER A 28 -4.60 0.95 6.76
N SER A 29 -4.93 0.63 8.00
CA SER A 29 -4.36 -0.52 8.72
C SER A 29 -4.71 -1.87 8.07
N PHE A 30 -5.95 -2.06 7.63
CA PHE A 30 -6.34 -3.27 6.92
C PHE A 30 -5.64 -3.37 5.56
N GLN A 31 -5.60 -2.27 4.81
CA GLN A 31 -4.91 -2.19 3.51
C GLN A 31 -3.41 -2.52 3.65
N TYR A 32 -2.75 -2.04 4.69
CA TYR A 32 -1.36 -2.38 5.01
C TYR A 32 -1.21 -3.90 5.22
N GLY A 33 -2.00 -4.48 6.11
CA GLY A 33 -1.96 -5.91 6.41
C GLY A 33 -2.24 -6.79 5.19
N TYR A 34 -3.23 -6.39 4.38
CA TYR A 34 -3.54 -7.06 3.12
C TYR A 34 -2.34 -7.05 2.17
N ASN A 35 -1.69 -5.91 1.94
CA ASN A 35 -0.55 -5.82 1.02
C ASN A 35 0.69 -6.59 1.49
N VAL A 36 0.86 -6.79 2.80
CA VAL A 36 1.91 -7.66 3.35
C VAL A 36 1.63 -9.13 3.04
N ALA A 37 0.39 -9.60 3.25
CA ALA A 37 0.04 -11.01 3.11
C ALA A 37 -0.27 -11.43 1.66
N ALA A 38 -0.87 -10.54 0.86
CA ALA A 38 -1.43 -10.85 -0.45
C ALA A 38 -0.40 -11.34 -1.47
N VAL A 39 0.89 -11.02 -1.29
CA VAL A 39 1.95 -11.46 -2.21
C VAL A 39 2.48 -12.86 -1.88
N ASN A 40 2.22 -13.39 -0.68
CA ASN A 40 2.79 -14.66 -0.25
C ASN A 40 2.08 -15.86 -0.89
N SER A 41 0.75 -15.89 -0.86
CA SER A 41 -0.01 -17.00 -1.42
C SER A 41 0.17 -17.19 -2.94
N PRO A 42 0.14 -16.13 -3.79
CA PRO A 42 0.36 -16.26 -5.22
C PRO A 42 1.84 -16.13 -5.63
N ALA A 43 2.80 -16.22 -4.71
CA ALA A 43 4.22 -16.01 -5.01
C ALA A 43 4.71 -16.88 -6.18
N LEU A 44 4.37 -18.18 -6.16
CA LEU A 44 4.74 -19.12 -7.23
C LEU A 44 4.09 -18.76 -8.57
N LEU A 45 2.81 -18.39 -8.57
CA LEU A 45 2.08 -17.99 -9.78
C LEU A 45 2.65 -16.69 -10.37
N MET A 46 3.05 -15.75 -9.52
CA MET A 46 3.68 -14.51 -9.99
C MET A 46 5.08 -14.75 -10.55
N GLN A 47 5.87 -15.63 -9.93
CA GLN A 47 7.17 -16.03 -10.48
C GLN A 47 7.03 -16.74 -11.84
N GLN A 48 6.02 -17.60 -11.99
CA GLN A 48 5.69 -18.21 -13.29
C GLN A 48 5.31 -17.14 -14.33
N PHE A 49 4.48 -16.16 -13.96
CA PHE A 49 4.15 -15.03 -14.84
C PHE A 49 5.38 -14.22 -15.25
N TYR A 50 6.37 -14.06 -14.36
CA TYR A 50 7.61 -13.33 -14.66
C TYR A 50 8.42 -14.10 -15.70
N ASN A 51 8.53 -15.41 -15.53
CA ASN A 51 9.23 -16.28 -16.48
C ASN A 51 8.54 -16.32 -17.85
N GLU A 52 7.21 -16.45 -17.89
CA GLU A 52 6.43 -16.40 -19.15
C GLU A 52 6.59 -15.06 -19.86
N THR A 53 6.56 -13.96 -19.10
CA THR A 53 6.74 -12.61 -19.65
C THR A 53 8.15 -12.41 -20.20
N TYR A 54 9.17 -12.92 -19.51
CA TYR A 54 10.56 -12.85 -19.96
C TYR A 54 10.80 -13.71 -21.21
N TYR A 55 10.29 -14.93 -21.22
CA TYR A 55 10.32 -15.82 -22.38
C TYR A 55 9.67 -15.18 -23.60
N GLY A 56 8.52 -14.51 -23.43
CA GLY A 56 7.85 -13.77 -24.51
C GLY A 56 8.66 -12.60 -25.09
N ARG A 57 9.69 -12.11 -24.39
CA ARG A 57 10.55 -11.00 -24.83
C ARG A 57 11.88 -11.46 -25.41
N THR A 58 12.51 -12.44 -24.75
CA THR A 58 13.88 -12.88 -25.07
C THR A 58 13.91 -14.21 -25.82
N GLY A 59 12.86 -15.02 -25.73
CA GLY A 59 12.82 -16.39 -26.27
C GLY A 59 13.51 -17.44 -25.40
N GLU A 60 14.03 -17.05 -24.23
CA GLU A 60 14.68 -17.92 -23.27
C GLU A 60 13.99 -17.85 -21.90
N PHE A 61 14.03 -18.95 -21.15
CA PHE A 61 13.54 -18.97 -19.78
C PHE A 61 14.55 -18.31 -18.84
N MET A 62 14.04 -17.62 -17.82
CA MET A 62 14.87 -16.99 -16.81
C MET A 62 15.48 -18.05 -15.88
N GLU A 63 16.78 -17.93 -15.58
CA GLU A 63 17.44 -18.76 -14.57
C GLU A 63 16.84 -18.52 -13.16
N ASP A 64 16.98 -19.51 -12.28
CA ASP A 64 16.40 -19.47 -10.93
C ASP A 64 16.96 -18.33 -10.06
N PHE A 65 18.25 -18.00 -10.23
CA PHE A 65 18.90 -16.91 -9.48
C PHE A 65 18.32 -15.52 -9.81
N PRO A 66 18.31 -15.06 -11.08
CA PRO A 66 17.74 -13.76 -11.42
C PRO A 66 16.22 -13.69 -11.12
N LEU A 67 15.49 -14.79 -11.27
CA LEU A 67 14.06 -14.85 -10.90
C LEU A 67 13.86 -14.58 -9.40
N THR A 68 14.65 -15.26 -8.55
CA THR A 68 14.60 -15.08 -7.09
C THR A 68 15.00 -13.66 -6.68
N LEU A 69 16.01 -13.09 -7.35
CA LEU A 69 16.45 -11.71 -7.12
C LEU A 69 15.35 -10.71 -7.48
N LEU A 70 14.72 -10.87 -8.65
CA LEU A 70 13.64 -10.00 -9.13
C LEU A 70 12.40 -10.07 -8.21
N TRP A 71 12.06 -11.27 -7.74
CA TRP A 71 11.00 -11.46 -6.75
C TRP A 71 11.34 -10.79 -5.42
N SER A 72 12.59 -10.93 -4.95
CA SER A 72 13.06 -10.28 -3.71
C SER A 72 13.00 -8.75 -3.80
N VAL A 73 13.35 -8.19 -4.96
CA VAL A 73 13.18 -6.75 -5.24
C VAL A 73 11.70 -6.37 -5.19
N THR A 74 10.82 -7.16 -5.80
CA THR A 74 9.38 -6.90 -5.82
C THR A 74 8.78 -6.83 -4.41
N VAL A 75 9.15 -7.76 -3.53
CA VAL A 75 8.66 -7.80 -2.14
C VAL A 75 9.25 -6.66 -1.31
N SER A 76 10.54 -6.36 -1.47
CA SER A 76 11.24 -5.33 -0.68
C SER A 76 10.91 -3.88 -1.07
N MET A 77 10.37 -3.64 -2.27
CA MET A 77 9.92 -2.30 -2.67
C MET A 77 8.72 -1.81 -1.86
N PHE A 78 7.93 -2.70 -1.24
CA PHE A 78 6.83 -2.30 -0.35
C PHE A 78 7.33 -1.60 0.94
N PRO A 79 8.19 -2.22 1.78
CA PRO A 79 8.73 -1.53 2.95
C PRO A 79 9.61 -0.34 2.58
N PHE A 80 10.30 -0.36 1.44
CA PHE A 80 11.02 0.82 0.94
C PHE A 80 10.09 1.99 0.60
N GLY A 81 8.94 1.72 -0.03
CA GLY A 81 7.88 2.70 -0.25
C GLY A 81 7.34 3.27 1.07
N GLY A 82 7.12 2.41 2.07
CA GLY A 82 6.69 2.82 3.41
C GLY A 82 7.70 3.72 4.12
N PHE A 83 9.00 3.46 3.95
CA PHE A 83 10.06 4.35 4.42
C PHE A 83 9.92 5.76 3.80
N ILE A 84 9.76 5.84 2.48
CA ILE A 84 9.55 7.13 1.79
C ILE A 84 8.25 7.80 2.25
N GLY A 85 7.14 7.06 2.33
CA GLY A 85 5.85 7.57 2.80
C GLY A 85 5.91 8.15 4.21
N SER A 86 6.66 7.51 5.11
CA SER A 86 6.87 7.98 6.48
C SER A 86 7.63 9.31 6.57
N LEU A 87 8.52 9.60 5.61
CA LEU A 87 9.20 10.90 5.53
C LEU A 87 8.27 11.99 4.97
N LEU A 88 7.38 11.62 4.05
CA LEU A 88 6.45 12.55 3.39
C LEU A 88 5.22 12.90 4.25
N VAL A 89 4.87 12.09 5.26
CA VAL A 89 3.68 12.31 6.09
C VAL A 89 3.73 13.65 6.85
N GLY A 90 4.90 14.06 7.32
CA GLY A 90 5.09 15.32 8.08
C GLY A 90 4.65 16.55 7.31
N PRO A 91 5.26 16.88 6.16
CA PRO A 91 4.85 18.02 5.35
C PRO A 91 3.42 17.88 4.81
N LEU A 92 2.97 16.66 4.50
CA LEU A 92 1.62 16.42 3.96
C LEU A 92 0.52 16.72 4.99
N VAL A 93 0.69 16.27 6.24
CA VAL A 93 -0.24 16.55 7.34
C VAL A 93 -0.21 18.03 7.72
N ASN A 94 0.95 18.69 7.68
CA ASN A 94 1.05 20.12 7.98
C ASN A 94 0.33 20.99 6.94
N LYS A 95 0.28 20.57 5.67
CA LYS A 95 -0.35 21.33 4.58
C LYS A 95 -1.85 21.02 4.41
N PHE A 96 -2.25 19.75 4.51
CA PHE A 96 -3.63 19.29 4.23
C PHE A 96 -4.43 18.87 5.47
N GLY A 97 -3.80 18.83 6.65
CA GLY A 97 -4.39 18.28 7.87
C GLY A 97 -4.51 16.75 7.87
N ARG A 98 -4.79 16.16 9.04
CA ARG A 98 -4.89 14.68 9.19
C ARG A 98 -5.99 14.05 8.35
N LYS A 99 -7.17 14.68 8.25
CA LYS A 99 -8.29 14.16 7.44
C LYS A 99 -8.01 14.27 5.94
N GLY A 100 -7.44 15.39 5.50
CA GLY A 100 -7.08 15.60 4.10
C GLY A 100 -5.99 14.64 3.64
N ALA A 101 -4.95 14.43 4.46
CA ALA A 101 -3.90 13.46 4.19
C ALA A 101 -4.45 12.02 4.07
N LEU A 102 -5.35 11.60 4.97
CA LEU A 102 -5.99 10.27 4.88
C LEU A 102 -6.85 10.09 3.63
N LEU A 103 -7.62 11.11 3.23
CA LEU A 103 -8.43 11.05 2.02
C LEU A 103 -7.58 11.03 0.76
N PHE A 104 -6.57 11.90 0.69
CA PHE A 104 -5.61 11.92 -0.42
C PHE A 104 -4.92 10.56 -0.57
N ASN A 105 -4.49 9.98 0.55
CA ASN A 105 -3.86 8.67 0.57
C ASN A 105 -4.79 7.56 0.04
N ASN A 106 -6.06 7.54 0.48
CA ASN A 106 -7.03 6.56 0.00
C ASN A 106 -7.28 6.68 -1.51
N ILE A 107 -7.43 7.90 -2.04
CA ILE A 107 -7.61 8.14 -3.48
C ILE A 107 -6.36 7.69 -4.25
N PHE A 108 -5.18 8.04 -3.75
CA PHE A 108 -3.92 7.67 -4.38
C PHE A 108 -3.69 6.15 -4.38
N SER A 109 -4.20 5.43 -3.37
CA SER A 109 -4.12 3.95 -3.29
C SER A 109 -4.85 3.20 -4.41
N ILE A 110 -5.77 3.86 -5.12
CA ILE A 110 -6.47 3.26 -6.28
C ILE A 110 -5.50 3.10 -7.46
N VAL A 111 -4.54 4.02 -7.61
CA VAL A 111 -3.55 3.99 -8.70
C VAL A 111 -2.74 2.68 -8.70
N PRO A 112 -2.04 2.28 -7.62
CA PRO A 112 -1.30 1.02 -7.61
C PRO A 112 -2.20 -0.21 -7.76
N ALA A 113 -3.46 -0.16 -7.30
CA ALA A 113 -4.40 -1.26 -7.51
C ALA A 113 -4.71 -1.47 -9.00
N ILE A 114 -4.94 -0.38 -9.75
CA ILE A 114 -5.16 -0.43 -11.21
C ILE A 114 -3.89 -0.89 -11.92
N LEU A 115 -2.72 -0.33 -11.59
CA LEU A 115 -1.45 -0.73 -12.22
C LEU A 115 -1.17 -2.23 -12.00
N MET A 116 -1.40 -2.73 -10.79
CA MET A 116 -1.21 -4.14 -10.47
C MET A 116 -2.21 -5.04 -11.21
N GLY A 117 -3.47 -4.61 -11.37
CA GLY A 117 -4.47 -5.33 -12.15
C GLY A 117 -4.18 -5.34 -13.66
N CYS A 118 -3.69 -4.23 -14.21
CA CYS A 118 -3.34 -4.10 -15.63
C CYS A 118 -2.01 -4.79 -16.00
N SER A 119 -1.17 -5.14 -15.02
CA SER A 119 0.15 -5.76 -15.24
C SER A 119 0.09 -7.01 -16.11
N ARG A 120 -0.95 -7.85 -15.93
CA ARG A 120 -1.14 -9.09 -16.69
C ARG A 120 -1.47 -8.81 -18.16
N VAL A 121 -2.28 -7.80 -18.43
CA VAL A 121 -2.66 -7.40 -19.80
C VAL A 121 -1.46 -6.78 -20.52
N ALA A 122 -0.68 -5.97 -19.80
CA ALA A 122 0.51 -5.31 -20.32
C ALA A 122 1.73 -6.26 -20.47
N LYS A 123 1.66 -7.50 -19.96
CA LYS A 123 2.79 -8.44 -19.90
C LYS A 123 4.06 -7.76 -19.38
N SER A 124 3.95 -7.11 -18.22
CA SER A 124 5.03 -6.34 -17.61
C SER A 124 5.10 -6.58 -16.11
N PHE A 125 6.21 -7.16 -15.68
CA PHE A 125 6.54 -7.31 -14.26
C PHE A 125 7.03 -6.00 -13.64
N GLU A 126 7.52 -5.06 -14.45
CA GLU A 126 7.94 -3.72 -14.00
C GLU A 126 6.78 -2.94 -13.37
N LEU A 127 5.58 -3.07 -13.92
CA LEU A 127 4.37 -2.46 -13.36
C LEU A 127 4.05 -3.01 -11.96
N ILE A 128 4.34 -4.27 -11.68
CA ILE A 128 4.13 -4.86 -10.36
C ILE A 128 5.12 -4.25 -9.35
N ILE A 129 6.40 -4.13 -9.73
CA ILE A 129 7.43 -3.52 -8.87
C ILE A 129 7.07 -2.06 -8.53
N ILE A 130 6.66 -1.28 -9.54
CA ILE A 130 6.23 0.12 -9.33
C ILE A 130 4.97 0.18 -8.45
N SER A 131 4.01 -0.72 -8.67
CA SER A 131 2.79 -0.79 -7.86
C SER A 131 3.11 -1.08 -6.39
N ARG A 132 4.09 -1.98 -6.11
CA ARG A 132 4.54 -2.30 -4.76
C ARG A 132 5.18 -1.10 -4.06
N LEU A 133 5.96 -0.29 -4.79
CA LEU A 133 6.50 0.95 -4.25
C LEU A 133 5.39 1.95 -3.91
N LEU A 134 4.48 2.19 -4.86
CA LEU A 134 3.39 3.15 -4.71
C LEU A 134 2.44 2.78 -3.56
N VAL A 135 2.04 1.51 -3.47
CA VAL A 135 1.18 1.06 -2.36
C VAL A 135 1.92 1.11 -1.03
N GLY A 136 3.24 0.93 -1.01
CA GLY A 136 4.09 1.16 0.17
C GLY A 136 4.10 2.63 0.60
N ILE A 137 4.19 3.58 -0.33
CA ILE A 137 4.11 5.03 -0.03
C ILE A 137 2.74 5.39 0.55
N CYS A 138 1.69 4.68 0.14
CA CYS A 138 0.34 4.87 0.64
C CYS A 138 0.05 4.18 1.98
N ALA A 139 1.02 3.44 2.53
CA ALA A 139 0.80 2.53 3.64
C ALA A 139 0.95 3.20 5.01
#